data_AF-A0AAP3A990-F1
#
_entry.id   AF-A0AAP3A990-F1
#
_cell.length_a   1.000
_cell.length_b   1.000
_cell.length_c   1.000
_cell.angle_alpha   90.00
_cell.angle_beta   90.00
_cell.angle_gamma   90.00
#
_symmetry.space_group_name_H-M   'P 1'
#
loop_
_entity.id
_entity.type
_entity.pdbx_description
1 polymer ?
#
loop_
_entity_poly.entity_id
_entity_poly.type
_entity_poly.pdbx_seq_one_letter_code
_entity_poly.pdbx_strand_id
1 'polypeptide(L)'
;RELMAQLGVKRLVDLIGRTDLLKELDGFTAKQQKLDLGKLLETAEPHPGKALYCTENNPPFDNGVLNAQLLQQAKPYVDEKQSKTFW
;
A
#
# COMPACT_ATOMS: atom_id res chain seq x y z
N ARG A 1 -13.48 -7.09 11.38
CA ARG A 1 -13.91 -8.28 10.60
C ARG A 1 -15.44 -8.40 10.48
N GLU A 2 -16.21 -7.78 11.36
CA GLU A 2 -17.68 -7.90 11.40
C GLU A 2 -18.37 -7.38 10.13
N LEU A 3 -17.98 -6.20 9.62
CA LEU A 3 -18.54 -5.65 8.38
C LEU A 3 -18.31 -6.56 7.17
N MET A 4 -17.13 -7.16 7.07
CA MET A 4 -16.84 -8.14 6.00
C MET A 4 -17.74 -9.36 6.11
N ALA A 5 -18.00 -9.85 7.33
CA ALA A 5 -18.91 -10.98 7.55
C ALA A 5 -20.36 -10.63 7.17
N GLN A 6 -20.83 -9.42 7.48
CA GLN A 6 -22.15 -8.93 7.05
C GLN A 6 -22.26 -8.85 5.52
N LEU A 7 -21.18 -8.47 4.84
CA LEU A 7 -21.10 -8.43 3.38
C LEU A 7 -20.81 -9.80 2.74
N GLY A 8 -20.66 -10.87 3.53
CA GLY A 8 -20.33 -12.21 3.04
C GLY A 8 -18.90 -12.37 2.51
N VAL A 9 -18.02 -11.44 2.82
CA VAL A 9 -16.64 -11.38 2.33
C VAL A 9 -15.66 -11.98 3.33
N LYS A 10 -14.78 -12.87 2.84
CA LYS A 10 -13.83 -13.60 3.70
C LYS A 10 -12.47 -12.90 3.80
N ARG A 11 -12.02 -12.20 2.74
CA ARG A 11 -10.70 -11.56 2.68
C ARG A 11 -10.82 -10.11 2.28
N LEU A 12 -9.97 -9.25 2.85
CA LEU A 12 -9.99 -7.80 2.56
C LEU A 12 -9.72 -7.51 1.08
N VAL A 13 -8.86 -8.31 0.44
CA VAL A 13 -8.54 -8.20 -0.98
C VAL A 13 -9.75 -8.34 -1.89
N ASP A 14 -10.80 -9.05 -1.45
CA ASP A 14 -12.03 -9.23 -2.21
C ASP A 14 -12.94 -7.98 -2.19
N LEU A 15 -12.63 -7.00 -1.33
CA LEU A 15 -13.31 -5.68 -1.27
C LEU A 15 -12.62 -4.61 -2.13
N ILE A 16 -11.36 -4.82 -2.52
CA ILE A 16 -10.59 -3.81 -3.24
C ILE A 16 -11.21 -3.62 -4.63
N GLY A 17 -11.62 -2.39 -4.95
CA GLY A 17 -12.26 -2.03 -6.23
C GLY A 17 -13.77 -2.25 -6.29
N ARG A 18 -14.42 -2.77 -5.24
CA ARG A 18 -15.88 -3.00 -5.20
C ARG A 18 -16.67 -1.73 -4.87
N THR A 19 -16.63 -0.74 -5.76
CA THR A 19 -17.39 0.52 -5.60
C THR A 19 -18.90 0.31 -5.74
N ASP A 20 -19.33 -0.81 -6.33
CA ASP A 20 -20.74 -1.24 -6.39
C ASP A 20 -21.37 -1.51 -5.02
N LEU A 21 -20.56 -1.75 -3.99
CA LEU A 21 -21.02 -1.91 -2.60
C LEU A 21 -21.30 -0.57 -1.91
N LEU A 22 -20.96 0.54 -2.54
CA LEU A 22 -21.10 1.89 -2.01
C LEU A 22 -22.26 2.60 -2.69
N LYS A 23 -23.00 3.38 -1.91
CA LYS A 23 -24.09 4.22 -2.40
C LYS A 23 -23.91 5.64 -1.88
N GLU A 24 -24.03 6.60 -2.78
CA GLU A 24 -24.09 8.01 -2.42
C GLU A 24 -25.38 8.31 -1.64
N LEU A 25 -25.23 9.00 -0.51
CA LEU A 25 -26.34 9.44 0.35
C LEU A 25 -26.51 10.94 0.22
N ASP A 26 -27.73 11.42 0.47
CA ASP A 26 -28.02 12.84 0.47
C ASP A 26 -27.18 13.58 1.53
N GLY A 27 -26.59 14.70 1.13
CA GLY A 27 -25.81 15.55 2.02
C GLY A 27 -26.67 16.20 3.11
N PHE A 28 -26.16 16.26 4.33
CA PHE A 28 -26.85 16.92 5.46
C PHE A 28 -26.77 18.45 5.38
N THR A 29 -25.79 18.98 4.66
CA THR A 29 -25.58 20.43 4.49
C THR A 29 -25.71 20.86 3.04
N ALA A 30 -26.05 22.14 2.81
CA ALA A 30 -26.12 22.71 1.46
C ALA A 30 -24.80 22.61 0.67
N LYS A 31 -23.64 22.51 1.36
CA LYS A 31 -22.36 22.27 0.71
C LYS A 31 -22.21 20.81 0.26
N GLN A 32 -22.63 19.85 1.10
CA GLN A 32 -22.55 18.43 0.79
C GLN A 32 -23.53 18.04 -0.33
N GLN A 33 -24.72 18.65 -0.37
CA GLN A 33 -25.70 18.42 -1.43
C GLN A 33 -25.24 18.89 -2.82
N LYS A 34 -24.20 19.71 -2.89
CA LYS A 34 -23.58 20.15 -4.15
C LYS A 34 -22.36 19.32 -4.55
N LEU A 35 -21.97 18.33 -3.76
CA LEU A 35 -20.90 17.41 -4.13
C LEU A 35 -21.49 16.35 -5.05
N ASP A 36 -20.76 16.07 -6.12
CA ASP A 36 -20.99 14.93 -7.00
C ASP A 36 -19.88 13.91 -6.72
N LEU A 37 -20.23 12.82 -6.04
CA LEU A 37 -19.29 11.74 -5.72
C LEU A 37 -19.25 10.65 -6.80
N GLY A 38 -19.95 10.83 -7.93
CA GLY A 38 -20.00 9.85 -9.01
C GLY A 38 -18.61 9.40 -9.46
N LYS A 39 -17.68 10.35 -9.64
CA LYS A 39 -16.29 10.07 -10.04
C LYS A 39 -15.50 9.24 -9.02
N LEU A 40 -15.88 9.29 -7.75
CA LEU A 40 -15.25 8.47 -6.70
C LEU A 40 -15.80 7.03 -6.70
N LEU A 41 -17.04 6.85 -7.16
CA LEU A 41 -17.72 5.56 -7.23
C LEU A 41 -17.47 4.82 -8.55
N GLU A 42 -16.75 5.42 -9.50
CA GLU A 42 -16.32 4.75 -10.72
C GLU A 42 -15.44 3.54 -10.39
N THR A 43 -15.81 2.38 -10.93
CA THR A 43 -14.99 1.18 -10.79
C THR A 43 -13.81 1.27 -11.74
N ALA A 44 -12.60 1.34 -11.21
CA ALA A 44 -11.39 1.28 -12.01
C ALA A 44 -11.20 -0.14 -12.58
N GLU A 45 -11.28 -0.29 -13.90
CA GLU A 45 -10.90 -1.54 -14.55
C GLU A 45 -9.36 -1.66 -14.57
N PRO A 46 -8.81 -2.75 -14.00
CA PRO A 46 -7.38 -2.97 -14.06
C PRO A 46 -6.98 -3.26 -15.50
N HIS A 47 -5.80 -2.77 -15.90
CA HIS A 47 -5.24 -3.12 -17.21
C HIS A 47 -5.15 -4.64 -17.40
N PRO A 48 -5.32 -5.14 -18.63
CA PRO A 48 -5.20 -6.58 -18.91
C PRO A 48 -3.92 -7.18 -18.33
N GLY A 49 -4.06 -8.23 -17.50
CA GLY A 49 -2.93 -8.90 -16.85
C GLY A 49 -2.39 -8.22 -15.59
N LYS A 50 -3.00 -7.13 -15.09
CA LYS A 50 -2.66 -6.50 -13.81
C LYS A 50 -3.69 -6.85 -12.74
N ALA A 51 -3.22 -7.06 -11.51
CA ALA A 51 -4.08 -7.29 -10.35
C ALA A 51 -4.66 -5.98 -9.81
N LEU A 52 -5.84 -6.05 -9.18
CA LEU A 52 -6.49 -4.92 -8.49
C LEU A 52 -5.76 -4.46 -7.22
N TYR A 53 -4.90 -5.32 -6.68
CA TYR A 53 -4.14 -5.08 -5.47
C TYR A 53 -2.71 -5.53 -5.66
N CYS A 54 -1.82 -5.07 -4.79
CA CYS A 54 -0.41 -5.43 -4.84
C CYS A 54 -0.23 -6.94 -4.61
N THR A 55 0.11 -7.67 -5.67
CA THR A 55 0.39 -9.11 -5.63
C THR A 55 1.87 -9.44 -5.66
N GLU A 56 2.70 -8.46 -6.03
CA GLU A 56 4.13 -8.63 -6.25
C GLU A 56 4.92 -7.90 -5.16
N ASN A 57 6.06 -8.47 -4.79
CA ASN A 57 6.99 -7.78 -3.93
C ASN A 57 7.74 -6.73 -4.76
N ASN A 58 8.04 -5.57 -4.17
CA ASN A 58 8.81 -4.51 -4.83
C ASN A 58 10.23 -4.50 -4.25
N PRO A 59 11.12 -5.44 -4.64
CA PRO A 59 12.48 -5.43 -4.17
C PRO A 59 13.18 -4.15 -4.64
N PRO A 60 14.09 -3.58 -3.84
CA PRO A 60 14.88 -2.44 -4.27
C PRO A 60 15.72 -2.80 -5.49
N PHE A 61 15.91 -1.84 -6.38
CA PHE A 61 16.78 -2.02 -7.55
C PHE A 61 18.24 -2.28 -7.16
N ASP A 62 18.73 -1.55 -6.15
CA ASP A 62 20.06 -1.78 -5.59
C ASP A 62 20.00 -2.85 -4.50
N ASN A 63 20.77 -3.92 -4.70
CA ASN A 63 20.90 -5.01 -3.73
C ASN A 63 21.80 -4.63 -2.53
N GLY A 64 22.44 -3.46 -2.56
CA GLY A 64 23.23 -2.93 -1.45
C GLY A 64 24.46 -3.78 -1.10
N VAL A 65 25.01 -4.51 -2.07
CA VAL A 65 26.09 -5.48 -1.84
C VAL A 65 27.31 -4.81 -1.20
N LEU A 66 27.72 -3.64 -1.72
CA LEU A 66 28.84 -2.89 -1.15
C LEU A 66 28.52 -2.40 0.27
N ASN A 67 27.30 -1.93 0.51
CA ASN A 67 26.88 -1.48 1.83
C ASN A 67 26.92 -2.63 2.85
N ALA A 68 26.50 -3.84 2.45
CA ALA A 68 26.60 -5.03 3.29
C ALA A 68 28.05 -5.39 3.61
N GLN A 69 28.96 -5.29 2.63
CA GLN A 69 30.39 -5.52 2.84
C GLN A 69 31.01 -4.47 3.77
N LEU A 70 30.72 -3.19 3.55
CA LEU A 70 31.18 -2.10 4.41
C LEU A 70 30.64 -2.25 5.83
N LEU A 71 29.36 -2.59 5.98
CA LEU A 71 28.76 -2.87 7.28
C LEU A 71 29.45 -4.04 7.97
N GLN A 72 29.74 -5.14 7.28
CA GLN A 72 30.46 -6.28 7.85
C GLN A 72 31.85 -5.87 8.34
N GLN A 73 32.57 -5.05 7.58
CA GLN A 73 33.89 -4.57 7.95
C GLN A 73 33.87 -3.52 9.08
N ALA A 74 32.81 -2.72 9.17
CA ALA A 74 32.64 -1.66 10.16
C ALA A 74 32.03 -2.17 11.47
N LYS A 75 31.23 -3.24 11.43
CA LYS A 75 30.45 -3.76 12.56
C LYS A 75 31.23 -3.88 13.87
N PRO A 76 32.42 -4.53 13.94
CA PRO A 76 33.14 -4.63 15.21
C PRO A 76 33.54 -3.27 15.78
N TYR A 77 33.91 -2.31 14.92
CA TYR A 77 34.30 -0.96 15.33
C TYR A 77 33.08 -0.13 15.76
N VAL A 78 31.94 -0.28 15.10
CA VAL A 78 30.68 0.35 15.50
C VAL A 78 30.24 -0.16 16.87
N ASP A 79 30.29 -1.48 17.08
CA ASP A 79 29.92 -2.11 18.35
C ASP A 79 30.85 -1.64 19.50
N GLU A 80 32.14 -1.46 19.22
CA GLU A 80 33.15 -0.96 20.16
C GLU A 80 33.25 0.57 20.25
N LYS A 81 32.46 1.31 19.47
CA LYS A 81 32.51 2.80 19.34
C LYS A 81 33.89 3.33 18.96
N GLN A 82 34.62 2.60 18.13
CA GLN A 82 35.93 2.96 17.62
C GLN A 82 35.83 3.47 16.17
N SER A 83 36.73 4.38 15.80
CA SER A 83 36.83 4.87 14.43
C SER A 83 37.59 3.89 13.53
N LYS A 84 37.16 3.78 12.27
CA LYS A 84 37.86 3.06 11.21
C LYS A 84 37.85 3.87 9.93
N THR A 85 39.02 4.01 9.30
CA THR A 85 39.14 4.62 7.98
C THR A 85 39.09 3.55 6.91
N PHE A 86 38.19 3.72 5.94
CA PHE A 86 38.14 2.92 4.72
C PHE A 86 38.88 3.70 3.63
N TRP A 87 39.89 3.07 3.02
CA TRP A 87 40.75 3.66 1.98
C TRP A 87 40.40 3.06 0.64
#